data_AF-A0AAN9BRY8-F1
#
_entry.id   AF-A0AAN9BRY8-F1
#
_cell.length_a   1.000
_cell.length_b   1.000
_cell.length_c   1.000
_cell.angle_alpha   90.00
_cell.angle_beta   90.00
_cell.angle_gamma   90.00
#
_symmetry.space_group_name_H-M   'P 1'
#
loop_
_entity.id
_entity.type
_entity.pdbx_description
1 polymer ?
#
loop_
_entity_poly.entity_id
_entity_poly.type
_entity_poly.pdbx_seq_one_letter_code
_entity_poly.pdbx_strand_id
1 'polypeptide(L)'
;MVRQTRRVVLQWIPAHCGIPGNERADELAKEGAVEDQPENSVSFSEQKTIIKALMRPRTNRDDYHTMSREQQVNLIRLRTGHNRLNAHMNRKFKLAPSPTCACGQEDQTAEHILQRCPLLDEERKEVWPSPTPLQTKLYGSRQELEKTTTFITSAGLIV
;
A
#
# COMPACT_ATOMS: atom_id res chain seq x y z
N MET A 1 12.81 -23.61 43.98
CA MET A 1 12.18 -22.48 43.26
C MET A 1 10.98 -23.02 42.47
N VAL A 2 9.75 -22.69 42.86
CA VAL A 2 8.54 -23.16 42.17
C VAL A 2 8.37 -22.36 40.88
N ARG A 3 8.43 -23.03 39.71
CA ARG A 3 8.10 -22.40 38.43
C ARG A 3 6.60 -22.08 38.43
N GLN A 4 6.24 -20.80 38.58
CA GLN A 4 4.88 -20.34 38.33
C GLN A 4 4.60 -20.44 36.82
N THR A 5 3.80 -21.42 36.41
CA THR A 5 3.23 -21.47 35.06
C THR A 5 2.12 -20.43 34.97
N ARG A 6 2.40 -19.31 34.28
CA ARG A 6 1.39 -18.31 33.94
C ARG A 6 0.74 -18.69 32.62
N ARG A 7 -0.59 -18.63 32.56
CA ARG A 7 -1.33 -18.79 31.31
C ARG A 7 -1.17 -17.52 30.48
N VAL A 8 -0.57 -17.65 29.30
CA VAL A 8 -0.41 -16.55 28.33
C VAL A 8 -1.38 -16.78 27.17
N VAL A 9 -2.04 -15.71 26.73
CA VAL A 9 -2.90 -15.71 25.54
C VAL A 9 -2.33 -14.70 24.56
N LEU A 10 -2.16 -15.11 23.30
CA LEU A 10 -1.76 -14.23 22.20
C LEU A 10 -3.00 -13.92 21.36
N GLN A 11 -3.30 -12.64 21.18
CA GLN A 11 -4.43 -12.17 20.40
C GLN A 11 -3.96 -11.06 19.46
N TRP A 12 -4.30 -11.17 18.17
CA TRP A 12 -4.10 -10.09 17.23
C TRP A 12 -5.17 -9.00 17.43
N ILE A 13 -4.76 -7.74 17.39
CA ILE A 13 -5.65 -6.59 17.43
C ILE A 13 -5.34 -5.64 16.26
N PRO A 14 -6.35 -4.97 15.68
CA PRO A 14 -6.13 -4.02 14.60
C PRO A 14 -5.32 -2.80 15.07
N ALA A 15 -4.36 -2.38 14.24
CA ALA A 15 -3.59 -1.16 14.44
C ALA A 15 -4.41 0.10 14.08
N HIS A 16 -4.13 1.23 14.74
CA HIS A 16 -4.65 2.56 14.41
C HIS A 16 -6.19 2.69 14.39
N CYS A 17 -6.87 2.07 15.36
CA CYS A 17 -8.33 2.11 15.48
C CYS A 17 -8.82 2.67 16.83
N GLY A 18 -8.00 3.41 17.57
CA GLY A 18 -8.40 4.01 18.84
C GLY A 18 -8.28 3.09 20.05
N ILE A 19 -7.63 1.92 19.94
CA ILE A 19 -7.47 1.00 21.08
C ILE A 19 -6.36 1.55 21.99
N PRO A 20 -6.68 2.09 23.19
CA PRO A 20 -5.72 2.91 23.94
C PRO A 20 -4.42 2.18 24.30
N GLY A 21 -4.52 0.89 24.68
CA GLY A 21 -3.35 0.09 25.02
C GLY A 21 -2.45 -0.23 23.81
N ASN A 22 -3.03 -0.40 22.62
CA ASN A 22 -2.28 -0.64 21.40
C ASN A 22 -1.60 0.64 20.91
N GLU A 23 -2.33 1.76 20.98
CA GLU A 23 -1.80 3.09 20.62
C GLU A 23 -0.65 3.49 21.54
N ARG A 24 -0.80 3.27 22.85
CA ARG A 24 0.29 3.52 23.80
C ARG A 24 1.48 2.61 23.56
N ALA A 25 1.27 1.35 23.21
CA ALA A 25 2.38 0.44 22.87
C ALA A 25 3.12 0.88 21.60
N ASP A 26 2.40 1.32 20.55
CA ASP A 26 2.99 1.84 19.31
C ASP A 26 3.76 3.15 19.54
N GLU A 27 3.23 4.05 20.39
CA GLU A 27 3.90 5.28 20.81
C GLU A 27 5.22 4.98 21.53
N LEU A 28 5.18 4.11 22.56
CA LEU A 28 6.38 3.72 23.32
C LEU A 28 7.44 3.03 22.44
N ALA A 29 7.01 2.20 21.49
CA ALA A 29 7.93 1.56 20.55
C ALA A 29 8.61 2.59 19.62
N LYS A 30 7.89 3.63 19.20
CA LYS A 30 8.45 4.74 18.40
C LYS A 30 9.43 5.59 19.20
N GLU A 31 9.10 5.91 20.46
CA GLU A 31 9.99 6.62 21.36
C GLU A 31 11.30 5.85 21.56
N GLY A 32 11.21 4.56 21.90
CA GLY A 32 12.37 3.69 22.09
C GLY A 32 13.23 3.50 20.84
N ALA A 33 12.66 3.66 19.64
CA ALA A 33 13.42 3.59 18.39
C ALA A 33 14.33 4.81 18.15
N VAL A 34 14.13 5.91 18.90
CA VAL A 34 14.95 7.13 18.85
C VAL A 34 16.05 7.11 19.91
N GLU A 35 15.91 6.30 20.96
CA GLU A 35 16.89 6.17 22.02
C GLU A 35 18.18 5.47 21.56
N ASP A 36 19.29 5.82 22.21
CA ASP A 36 20.58 5.16 21.99
C ASP A 36 20.46 3.66 22.27
N GLN A 37 20.63 2.87 21.22
CA GLN A 37 20.64 1.42 21.32
C GLN A 37 22.04 0.95 21.68
N PRO A 38 22.20 -0.03 22.59
CA PRO A 38 23.50 -0.60 22.88
C PRO A 38 24.11 -1.19 21.60
N GLU A 39 25.42 -0.97 21.40
CA GLU A 39 26.18 -1.62 20.34
C GLU A 39 26.24 -3.12 20.61
N ASN A 40 25.24 -3.83 20.09
CA ASN A 40 25.21 -5.28 20.11
C ASN A 40 25.99 -5.81 18.91
N SER A 41 26.82 -6.82 19.13
CA SER A 41 27.49 -7.53 18.04
C SER A 41 26.45 -8.15 17.12
N VAL A 42 26.32 -7.61 15.92
CA VAL A 42 25.46 -8.16 14.87
C VAL A 42 26.21 -9.21 14.06
N SER A 43 25.49 -10.23 13.62
CA SER A 43 26.02 -11.26 12.73
C SER A 43 26.46 -10.67 11.38
N PHE A 44 27.36 -11.36 10.68
CA PHE A 44 27.76 -10.96 9.32
C PHE A 44 26.56 -10.84 8.36
N SER A 45 25.55 -11.69 8.51
CA SER A 45 24.32 -11.65 7.70
C SER A 45 23.54 -10.35 7.92
N GLU A 46 23.43 -9.92 9.18
CA GLU A 46 22.79 -8.65 9.54
C GLU A 46 23.61 -7.47 9.04
N GLN A 47 24.93 -7.45 9.21
CA GLN A 47 25.80 -6.41 8.68
C GLN A 47 25.66 -6.25 7.16
N LYS A 48 25.69 -7.37 6.43
CA LYS A 48 25.49 -7.38 4.97
C LYS A 48 24.14 -6.81 4.57
N THR A 49 23.09 -7.08 5.36
CA THR A 49 21.74 -6.57 5.14
C THR A 49 21.67 -5.06 5.37
N ILE A 50 22.26 -4.58 6.46
CA ILE A 50 22.37 -3.15 6.81
C ILE A 50 23.13 -2.39 5.72
N ILE A 51 24.32 -2.86 5.35
CA ILE A 51 25.14 -2.23 4.29
C ILE A 51 24.37 -2.17 2.98
N LYS A 52 23.71 -3.26 2.58
CA LYS A 52 22.86 -3.26 1.37
C LYS A 52 21.73 -2.24 1.45
N ALA A 53 21.10 -2.08 2.61
CA ALA A 53 20.03 -1.10 2.79
C ALA A 53 20.55 0.34 2.71
N LEU A 54 21.72 0.62 3.31
CA LEU A 54 22.36 1.94 3.27
C LEU A 54 22.86 2.31 1.86
N MET A 55 23.32 1.32 1.10
CA MET A 55 23.79 1.50 -0.28
C MET A 55 22.66 1.61 -1.31
N ARG A 56 21.41 1.30 -0.95
CA ARG A 56 20.29 1.49 -1.87
C ARG A 56 20.07 2.99 -2.08
N PRO A 57 20.04 3.46 -3.34
CA PRO A 57 19.68 4.84 -3.61
C PRO A 57 18.31 5.10 -2.99
N ARG A 58 18.19 6.20 -2.24
CA ARG A 58 16.89 6.66 -1.78
C ARG A 58 16.07 6.92 -3.03
N THR A 59 15.08 6.05 -3.28
CA THR A 59 14.08 6.30 -4.32
C THR A 59 13.45 7.65 -4.03
N ASN A 60 13.25 8.46 -5.07
CA ASN A 60 12.51 9.71 -4.94
C ASN A 60 11.18 9.40 -4.22
N ARG A 61 11.07 9.87 -2.97
CA ARG A 61 9.86 9.67 -2.18
C ARG A 61 8.88 10.71 -2.71
N ASP A 62 7.89 10.25 -3.47
CA ASP A 62 6.79 11.11 -3.86
C ASP A 62 5.99 11.57 -2.63
N ASP A 63 5.08 12.52 -2.86
CA ASP A 63 4.31 13.17 -1.80
C ASP A 63 3.21 12.27 -1.19
N TYR A 64 3.23 10.96 -1.46
CA TYR A 64 2.28 9.96 -0.94
C TYR A 64 2.03 10.10 0.56
N HIS A 65 3.08 10.28 1.35
CA HIS A 65 2.98 10.38 2.82
C HIS A 65 2.30 11.65 3.31
N THR A 66 2.12 12.65 2.44
CA THR A 66 1.44 13.92 2.75
C THR A 66 -0.05 13.91 2.41
N MET A 67 -0.55 12.84 1.78
CA MET A 67 -1.95 12.67 1.39
C MET A 67 -2.80 12.14 2.55
N SER A 68 -4.13 12.18 2.39
CA SER A 68 -5.04 11.58 3.39
C SER A 68 -4.82 10.06 3.51
N ARG A 69 -5.24 9.47 4.63
CA ARG A 69 -5.12 8.03 4.85
C ARG A 69 -5.86 7.21 3.79
N GLU A 70 -7.03 7.67 3.36
CA GLU A 70 -7.82 7.05 2.31
C GLU A 70 -7.07 7.04 0.97
N GLN A 71 -6.54 8.19 0.57
CA GLN A 71 -5.75 8.35 -0.65
C GLN A 71 -4.51 7.45 -0.63
N GLN A 72 -3.81 7.40 0.51
CA GLN A 72 -2.67 6.52 0.73
C GLN A 72 -3.04 5.04 0.58
N VAL A 73 -4.20 4.63 1.07
CA VAL A 73 -4.68 3.24 0.94
C VAL A 73 -5.00 2.91 -0.52
N ASN A 74 -5.67 3.80 -1.24
CA ASN A 74 -5.98 3.58 -2.66
C ASN A 74 -4.71 3.43 -3.49
N LEU A 75 -3.74 4.34 -3.31
CA LEU A 75 -2.48 4.32 -4.05
C LEU A 75 -1.63 3.08 -3.74
N ILE A 76 -1.51 2.66 -2.47
CA ILE A 76 -0.68 1.49 -2.15
C ILE A 76 -1.28 0.19 -2.69
N ARG A 77 -2.62 0.07 -2.68
CA ARG A 77 -3.33 -1.08 -3.27
C ARG A 77 -3.16 -1.14 -4.79
N LEU A 78 -3.18 0.02 -5.45
CA LEU A 78 -2.87 0.13 -6.88
C LEU A 78 -1.40 -0.23 -7.18
N ARG A 79 -0.45 0.42 -6.51
CA ARG A 79 1.00 0.24 -6.71
C ARG A 79 1.47 -1.19 -6.48
N THR A 80 0.93 -1.85 -5.47
CA THR A 80 1.36 -3.22 -5.10
C THR A 80 0.55 -4.30 -5.81
N GLY A 81 -0.55 -3.95 -6.48
CA GLY A 81 -1.49 -4.91 -7.06
C GLY A 81 -2.26 -5.74 -6.03
N HIS A 82 -2.12 -5.47 -4.72
CA HIS A 82 -2.89 -6.10 -3.65
C HIS A 82 -4.18 -5.32 -3.43
N ASN A 83 -5.09 -5.50 -4.39
CA ASN A 83 -6.33 -4.73 -4.49
C ASN A 83 -7.53 -5.64 -4.73
N ARG A 84 -8.72 -5.04 -4.72
CA ARG A 84 -10.00 -5.72 -4.91
C ARG A 84 -10.46 -5.81 -6.37
N LEU A 85 -9.57 -5.54 -7.33
CA LEU A 85 -9.88 -5.75 -8.74
C LEU A 85 -9.92 -7.23 -9.09
N ASN A 86 -10.73 -7.59 -10.10
CA ASN A 86 -11.01 -8.99 -10.46
C ASN A 86 -9.74 -9.81 -10.68
N ALA A 87 -8.70 -9.25 -11.29
CA ALA A 87 -7.45 -9.97 -11.54
C ALA A 87 -6.82 -10.49 -10.23
N HIS A 88 -6.73 -9.67 -9.20
CA HIS A 88 -6.17 -10.08 -7.91
C HIS A 88 -7.14 -10.99 -7.14
N MET A 89 -8.42 -10.61 -7.09
CA MET A 89 -9.45 -11.33 -6.35
C MET A 89 -9.69 -12.74 -6.87
N ASN A 90 -9.63 -12.95 -8.19
CA ASN A 90 -9.74 -14.27 -8.80
C ASN A 90 -8.45 -15.09 -8.59
N ARG A 91 -7.27 -14.49 -8.84
CA ARG A 91 -6.01 -15.25 -8.83
C ARG A 91 -5.59 -15.66 -7.42
N LYS A 92 -5.70 -14.77 -6.44
CA LYS A 92 -5.20 -14.99 -5.06
C LYS A 92 -6.28 -15.49 -4.11
N PHE A 93 -7.47 -14.93 -4.16
CA PHE A 93 -8.53 -15.24 -3.20
C PHE A 93 -9.61 -16.17 -3.71
N LYS A 94 -9.72 -16.39 -5.03
CA LYS A 94 -10.78 -17.20 -5.66
C LYS A 94 -12.19 -16.69 -5.33
N LEU A 95 -12.32 -15.38 -5.11
CA LEU A 95 -13.60 -14.73 -4.76
C LEU A 95 -14.27 -14.05 -5.95
N ALA A 96 -13.51 -13.66 -6.98
CA ALA A 96 -14.07 -13.19 -8.24
C ALA A 96 -14.20 -14.37 -9.21
N PRO A 97 -15.30 -14.49 -9.97
CA PRO A 97 -15.55 -15.62 -10.88
C PRO A 97 -14.56 -15.67 -12.05
N SER A 98 -14.09 -14.52 -12.51
CA SER A 98 -13.13 -14.36 -13.60
C SER A 98 -12.14 -13.24 -13.27
N PRO A 99 -10.88 -13.29 -13.74
CA PRO A 99 -9.97 -12.16 -13.64
C PRO A 99 -10.29 -11.04 -14.66
N THR A 100 -11.11 -11.34 -15.67
CA THR A 100 -11.45 -10.44 -16.77
C THR A 100 -12.27 -9.24 -16.31
N CYS A 101 -11.99 -8.08 -16.91
CA CYS A 101 -12.78 -6.88 -16.71
C CYS A 101 -14.15 -7.01 -17.39
N ALA A 102 -15.15 -6.29 -16.88
CA ALA A 102 -16.49 -6.22 -17.47
C ALA A 102 -16.48 -5.67 -18.91
N CYS A 103 -15.41 -4.96 -19.32
CA CYS A 103 -15.23 -4.52 -20.70
C CYS A 103 -14.95 -5.67 -21.69
N GLY A 104 -14.60 -6.86 -21.18
CA GLY A 104 -14.34 -8.06 -21.97
C GLY A 104 -13.00 -8.13 -22.69
N GLN A 105 -12.14 -7.10 -22.61
CA GLN A 105 -10.90 -7.04 -23.40
C GLN A 105 -9.70 -7.69 -22.71
N GLU A 106 -9.51 -7.44 -21.41
CA GLU A 106 -8.34 -7.90 -20.65
C GLU A 106 -8.70 -8.17 -19.19
N ASP A 107 -7.75 -8.71 -18.43
CA ASP A 107 -7.85 -8.83 -16.98
C ASP A 107 -7.95 -7.46 -16.30
N GLN A 108 -8.85 -7.36 -15.31
CA GLN A 108 -9.06 -6.12 -14.56
C GLN A 108 -7.89 -5.86 -13.62
N THR A 109 -6.82 -5.28 -14.15
CA THR A 109 -5.64 -4.86 -13.42
C THR A 109 -5.64 -3.34 -13.23
N ALA A 110 -4.82 -2.83 -12.31
CA ALA A 110 -4.61 -1.39 -12.12
C ALA A 110 -4.19 -0.71 -13.43
N GLU A 111 -3.28 -1.35 -14.19
CA GLU A 111 -2.85 -0.84 -15.49
C GLU A 111 -4.00 -0.79 -16.49
N HIS A 112 -4.82 -1.85 -16.58
CA HIS A 112 -5.97 -1.86 -17.48
C HIS A 112 -6.94 -0.72 -17.16
N ILE A 113 -7.38 -0.59 -15.91
CA ILE A 113 -8.35 0.46 -15.52
C ILE A 113 -7.78 1.87 -15.69
N LEU A 114 -6.48 2.08 -15.43
CA LEU A 114 -5.84 3.38 -15.49
C LEU A 114 -5.39 3.78 -16.91
N GLN A 115 -5.21 2.83 -17.84
CA GLN A 115 -4.64 3.12 -19.17
C GLN A 115 -5.52 2.73 -20.36
N ARG A 116 -6.30 1.65 -20.28
CA ARG A 116 -6.84 0.99 -21.48
C ARG A 116 -8.32 0.64 -21.43
N CYS A 117 -8.93 0.56 -20.24
CA CYS A 117 -10.32 0.14 -20.10
C CYS A 117 -11.26 1.10 -20.88
N PRO A 118 -12.02 0.61 -21.88
CA PRO A 118 -12.92 1.44 -22.67
C PRO A 118 -14.17 1.86 -21.89
N LEU A 119 -14.58 1.07 -20.88
CA LEU A 119 -15.71 1.43 -20.02
C LEU A 119 -15.40 2.60 -19.07
N LEU A 120 -14.14 2.96 -18.93
CA LEU A 120 -13.67 4.04 -18.05
C LEU A 120 -13.00 5.16 -18.85
N ASP A 121 -13.23 5.21 -20.16
CA ASP A 121 -12.49 6.11 -21.06
C ASP A 121 -12.92 7.57 -20.86
N GLU A 122 -14.21 7.82 -20.69
CA GLU A 122 -14.75 9.17 -20.48
C GLU A 122 -14.30 9.73 -19.12
N GLU A 123 -14.42 8.96 -18.04
CA GLU A 123 -13.93 9.34 -16.71
C GLU A 123 -12.42 9.55 -16.70
N ARG A 124 -11.68 8.76 -17.49
CA ARG A 124 -10.23 8.93 -17.61
C ARG A 124 -9.87 10.21 -18.36
N LYS A 125 -10.58 10.57 -19.43
CA LYS A 125 -10.36 11.81 -20.18
C LYS A 125 -10.71 13.05 -19.36
N GLU A 126 -11.72 12.97 -18.49
CA GLU A 126 -12.07 14.05 -17.57
C GLU A 126 -10.90 14.37 -16.61
N VAL A 127 -10.27 13.32 -16.06
CA VAL A 127 -9.16 13.48 -15.11
C VAL A 127 -7.81 13.72 -15.81
N TRP A 128 -7.58 13.07 -16.95
CA TRP A 128 -6.36 13.18 -17.77
C TRP A 128 -6.71 13.47 -19.23
N PRO A 129 -6.89 14.75 -19.60
CA PRO A 129 -7.21 15.15 -20.98
C PRO A 129 -6.08 14.84 -21.97
N SER A 130 -4.84 14.76 -21.49
CA SER A 130 -3.67 14.38 -22.28
C SER A 130 -3.16 12.98 -21.91
N PRO A 131 -2.56 12.24 -22.88
CA PRO A 131 -1.98 10.94 -22.62
C PRO A 131 -0.96 11.01 -21.47
N THR A 132 -1.30 10.36 -20.36
CA THR A 132 -0.50 10.38 -19.13
C THR A 132 0.02 8.97 -18.81
N PRO A 133 1.35 8.75 -18.74
CA PRO A 133 1.93 7.44 -18.48
C PRO A 133 1.49 6.84 -17.13
N LEU A 134 1.45 5.51 -17.04
CA LEU A 134 1.09 4.80 -15.81
C LEU A 134 2.01 5.20 -14.64
N GLN A 135 3.30 5.37 -14.92
CA GLN A 135 4.28 5.79 -13.93
C GLN A 135 3.92 7.13 -13.31
N THR A 136 3.46 8.10 -14.09
CA THR A 136 3.05 9.42 -13.60
C THR A 136 1.77 9.34 -12.77
N LYS A 137 0.78 8.54 -13.22
CA LYS A 137 -0.45 8.32 -12.46
C LYS A 137 -0.18 7.70 -11.08
N LEU A 138 0.73 6.72 -11.04
CA LEU A 138 1.01 5.98 -9.81
C LEU A 138 2.09 6.59 -8.93
N TYR A 139 3.07 7.31 -9.47
CA TYR A 139 4.28 7.78 -8.77
C TYR A 139 4.68 9.23 -9.15
N GLY A 140 3.76 10.01 -9.69
CA GLY A 140 3.98 11.39 -10.08
C GLY A 140 4.00 12.36 -8.89
N SER A 141 3.82 13.65 -9.21
CA SER A 141 3.67 14.70 -8.19
C SER A 141 2.41 14.48 -7.36
N ARG A 142 2.30 15.16 -6.21
CA ARG A 142 1.08 15.16 -5.40
C ARG A 142 -0.21 15.35 -6.22
N GLN A 143 -0.22 16.30 -7.15
CA GLN A 143 -1.40 16.58 -7.99
C GLN A 143 -1.77 15.39 -8.88
N GLU A 144 -0.79 14.68 -9.41
CA GLU A 144 -1.03 13.47 -10.22
C GLU A 144 -1.53 12.30 -9.37
N LEU A 145 -1.04 12.19 -8.14
CA LEU A 145 -1.54 11.20 -7.18
C LEU A 145 -2.98 11.51 -6.76
N GLU A 146 -3.30 12.78 -6.51
CA GLU A 146 -4.66 13.23 -6.19
C GLU A 146 -5.62 12.92 -7.34
N LYS A 147 -5.24 13.22 -8.60
CA LYS A 147 -6.00 12.83 -9.80
C LYS A 147 -6.30 11.32 -9.83
N THR A 148 -5.30 10.48 -9.58
CA THR A 148 -5.50 9.03 -9.54
C THR A 148 -6.53 8.64 -8.48
N THR A 149 -6.45 9.22 -7.28
CA THR A 149 -7.44 8.93 -6.23
C THR A 149 -8.84 9.41 -6.57
N THR A 150 -8.96 10.59 -7.19
CA THR A 150 -10.24 11.13 -7.68
C THR A 150 -10.85 10.22 -8.74
N PHE A 151 -10.06 9.76 -9.71
CA PHE A 151 -10.52 8.82 -10.74
C PHE A 151 -11.06 7.52 -10.14
N ILE A 152 -10.38 6.93 -9.16
CA ILE A 152 -10.84 5.70 -8.50
C ILE A 152 -12.19 5.93 -7.81
N THR A 153 -12.33 7.04 -7.10
CA THR A 153 -13.57 7.38 -6.38
C THR A 153 -14.71 7.72 -7.35
N SER A 154 -14.46 8.50 -8.41
CA SER A 154 -15.49 8.90 -9.38
C SER A 154 -15.96 7.71 -10.23
N ALA A 155 -15.06 6.81 -10.60
CA ALA A 155 -15.38 5.58 -11.31
C ALA A 155 -16.06 4.51 -10.42
N GLY A 156 -16.26 4.77 -9.13
CA GLY A 156 -16.87 3.83 -8.18
C GLY A 156 -16.04 2.56 -7.98
N LEU A 157 -14.73 2.62 -8.21
CA LEU A 157 -13.85 1.47 -8.14
C LEU A 157 -13.42 1.20 -6.70
N ILE A 158 -13.65 -0.03 -6.26
CA ILE A 158 -13.12 -0.51 -4.98
C ILE A 158 -11.78 -1.18 -5.28
N VAL A 159 -10.70 -0.48 -4.96
CA VAL A 159 -9.31 -1.00 -5.04
C VAL A 159 -8.83 -1.47 -3.69
#